data_AF-A0A1B7I6V4-F1
#
_entry.id   AF-A0A1B7I6V4-F1
#
_cell.length_a   1.000
_cell.length_b   1.000
_cell.length_c   1.000
_cell.angle_alpha   90.00
_cell.angle_beta   90.00
_cell.angle_gamma   90.00
#
_symmetry.space_group_name_H-M   'P 1'
#
loop_
_entity.id
_entity.type
_entity.pdbx_description
1 polymer ?
#
loop_
_entity_poly.entity_id
_entity_poly.type
_entity_poly.pdbx_seq_one_letter_code
_entity_poly.pdbx_strand_id
1 'polypeptide(L)'
;MGSSRDDFNAQVKKILANRAGHRCSYQPCNQVTIGPDGLNPMGSVNSGEAAHITAAAAGGPRYDPNMTSEERKSISNGIWMCAYHAGLIDNDHHSYSVEQLKNWKEIAEAKQAELQRISQQLTQPQYSDRDIGILKQFTDKLNFNYLWTLENEPFRAVIPEAVIYPLDWIESTVSNPFSSFNDRFLEQIRLELNQKVDNFFRLFKRFCAGLNYIDISQVRREAPGELERYYQYIEDTRDLARDICLTARKLLDVRARLE
;
A
#
# COMPACT_ATOMS: atom_id res chain seq x y z
N MET A 1 49.44 0.58 -22.24
CA MET A 1 49.90 -0.17 -21.07
C MET A 1 48.67 -0.68 -20.36
N GLY A 2 48.37 -1.98 -20.43
CA GLY A 2 47.20 -2.55 -19.77
C GLY A 2 47.35 -2.41 -18.26
N SER A 3 46.30 -1.93 -17.59
CA SER A 3 46.24 -1.87 -16.13
C SER A 3 46.59 -3.25 -15.54
N SER A 4 47.57 -3.32 -14.63
CA SER A 4 47.96 -4.55 -13.93
C SER A 4 46.94 -4.98 -12.87
N ARG A 5 45.74 -4.36 -12.85
CA ARG A 5 44.66 -4.67 -11.91
C ARG A 5 43.67 -5.61 -12.56
N ASP A 6 43.33 -6.66 -11.82
CA ASP A 6 42.34 -7.65 -12.20
C ASP A 6 40.91 -7.16 -11.96
N ASP A 7 40.54 -6.07 -12.64
CA ASP A 7 39.24 -5.43 -12.49
C ASP A 7 38.10 -6.24 -13.13
N PHE A 8 36.90 -6.13 -12.54
CA PHE A 8 35.69 -6.74 -13.09
C PHE A 8 35.36 -6.17 -14.48
N ASN A 9 35.01 -7.04 -15.43
CA ASN A 9 34.45 -6.61 -16.69
C ASN A 9 33.01 -6.08 -16.52
N ALA A 10 32.48 -5.38 -17.53
CA ALA A 10 31.16 -4.77 -17.48
C ALA A 10 30.03 -5.77 -17.19
N GLN A 11 30.14 -7.00 -17.70
CA GLN A 11 29.15 -8.05 -17.49
C GLN A 11 29.11 -8.49 -16.01
N VAL A 12 30.26 -8.72 -15.38
CA VAL A 12 30.35 -9.08 -13.95
C VAL A 12 29.77 -7.97 -13.09
N LYS A 13 30.11 -6.70 -13.37
CA LYS A 13 29.56 -5.54 -12.65
C LYS A 13 28.03 -5.49 -12.74
N LYS A 14 27.48 -5.69 -13.94
CA LYS A 14 26.02 -5.73 -14.16
C LYS A 14 25.36 -6.88 -13.39
N ILE A 15 25.94 -8.08 -13.41
CA ILE A 15 25.36 -9.22 -12.69
C ILE A 15 25.42 -9.00 -11.18
N LEU A 16 26.52 -8.46 -10.64
CA LEU A 16 26.61 -8.09 -9.21
C LEU A 16 25.50 -7.11 -8.80
N ALA A 17 25.31 -6.05 -9.59
CA ALA A 17 24.24 -5.08 -9.36
C ALA A 17 22.85 -5.75 -9.38
N ASN A 18 22.58 -6.60 -10.39
CA ASN A 18 21.32 -7.31 -10.52
C ASN A 18 21.05 -8.25 -9.33
N ARG A 19 22.05 -9.02 -8.90
CA ARG A 19 21.94 -9.97 -7.78
C ARG A 19 21.65 -9.26 -6.45
N ALA A 20 22.20 -8.07 -6.27
CA ALA A 20 21.92 -7.22 -5.12
C ALA A 20 20.67 -6.33 -5.30
N GLY A 21 19.93 -6.47 -6.40
CA GLY A 21 18.75 -5.65 -6.67
C GLY A 21 19.04 -4.15 -6.83
N HIS A 22 20.24 -3.80 -7.31
CA HIS A 22 20.76 -2.44 -7.33
C HIS A 22 20.72 -1.77 -5.95
N ARG A 23 20.93 -2.52 -4.87
CA ARG A 23 21.01 -1.98 -3.50
C ARG A 23 22.37 -2.26 -2.87
N CYS A 24 22.81 -1.34 -2.03
CA CYS A 24 24.06 -1.51 -1.29
C CYS A 24 23.98 -2.73 -0.36
N SER A 25 24.95 -3.65 -0.46
CA SER A 25 25.00 -4.87 0.36
C SER A 25 25.30 -4.64 1.85
N TYR A 26 25.74 -3.43 2.24
CA TYR A 26 25.90 -3.08 3.66
C TYR A 26 24.52 -2.96 4.32
N GLN A 27 24.25 -3.85 5.29
CA GLN A 27 22.92 -4.10 5.83
C GLN A 27 22.22 -2.84 6.42
N PRO A 28 22.91 -1.98 7.19
CA PRO A 28 22.30 -0.75 7.71
C PRO A 28 21.97 0.29 6.64
N CYS A 29 22.57 0.20 5.44
CA CYS A 29 22.39 1.18 4.38
C CYS A 29 21.26 0.81 3.42
N ASN A 30 21.35 -0.34 2.73
CA ASN A 30 20.34 -0.84 1.80
C ASN A 30 19.85 0.18 0.72
N GLN A 31 20.62 1.23 0.47
CA GLN A 31 20.22 2.31 -0.42
C GLN A 31 20.13 1.84 -1.86
N VAL A 32 19.16 2.38 -2.61
CA VAL A 32 19.03 2.15 -4.06
C VAL A 32 20.17 2.87 -4.77
N THR A 33 20.80 2.21 -5.73
CA THR A 33 21.99 2.69 -6.45
C THR A 33 21.72 2.97 -7.94
N ILE A 34 20.47 2.87 -8.38
CA ILE A 34 20.05 3.15 -9.75
C ILE A 34 18.81 4.04 -9.72
N GLY A 35 18.76 5.03 -10.61
CA GLY A 35 17.62 5.92 -10.77
C GLY A 35 17.47 6.40 -12.21
N PRO A 36 16.34 7.04 -12.54
CA PRO A 36 16.15 7.66 -13.84
C PRO A 36 17.12 8.83 -14.03
N ASP A 37 17.56 9.04 -15.26
CA ASP A 37 18.20 10.29 -15.67
C ASP A 37 17.12 11.36 -15.88
N GLY A 38 17.31 12.55 -15.31
CA GLY A 38 16.34 13.65 -15.37
C GLY A 38 16.25 14.34 -16.73
N LEU A 39 17.24 14.16 -17.61
CA LEU A 39 17.32 14.80 -18.92
C LEU A 39 17.15 13.80 -20.08
N ASN A 40 17.61 12.56 -19.90
CA ASN A 40 17.56 11.53 -20.93
C ASN A 40 16.56 10.43 -20.58
N PRO A 41 15.43 10.28 -21.30
CA PRO A 41 14.45 9.22 -21.03
C PRO A 41 14.97 7.81 -21.32
N MET A 42 16.07 7.66 -22.06
CA MET A 42 16.78 6.39 -22.26
C MET A 42 17.96 6.21 -21.30
N GLY A 43 18.22 7.19 -20.42
CA GLY A 43 19.34 7.22 -19.49
C GLY A 43 18.98 6.68 -18.11
N SER A 44 20.02 6.34 -17.34
CA SER A 44 19.91 6.02 -15.92
C SER A 44 21.12 6.56 -15.18
N VAL A 45 20.92 6.93 -13.93
CA VAL A 45 21.98 7.37 -13.02
C VAL A 45 22.34 6.20 -12.11
N ASN A 46 23.62 5.82 -12.10
CA ASN A 46 24.15 4.78 -11.23
C ASN A 46 25.07 5.39 -10.16
N SER A 47 24.78 5.15 -8.89
CA SER A 47 25.56 5.57 -7.72
C SER A 47 26.18 4.39 -6.96
N GLY A 48 26.22 3.22 -7.60
CA GLY A 48 26.77 1.98 -7.09
C GLY A 48 27.99 1.48 -7.85
N GLU A 49 28.76 0.66 -7.16
CA GLU A 49 30.05 0.14 -7.58
C GLU A 49 30.19 -1.34 -7.21
N ALA A 50 30.86 -2.09 -8.08
CA ALA A 50 31.29 -3.45 -7.79
C ALA A 50 32.65 -3.37 -7.11
N ALA A 51 32.65 -3.55 -5.78
CA ALA A 51 33.86 -3.55 -4.98
C ALA A 51 34.44 -4.97 -4.86
N HIS A 52 35.76 -5.05 -4.76
CA HIS A 52 36.46 -6.31 -4.57
C HIS A 52 36.47 -6.69 -3.08
N ILE A 53 36.13 -7.95 -2.79
CA ILE A 53 36.25 -8.51 -1.44
C ILE A 53 37.73 -8.69 -1.08
N THR A 54 38.52 -9.29 -1.98
CA THR A 54 40.00 -9.30 -1.93
C THR A 54 40.55 -8.53 -3.12
N ALA A 55 41.61 -7.74 -2.91
CA ALA A 55 42.10 -6.81 -3.93
C ALA A 55 42.39 -7.43 -5.30
N ALA A 56 42.12 -6.64 -6.34
CA ALA A 56 42.41 -6.92 -7.74
C ALA A 56 43.91 -7.00 -8.08
N ALA A 57 44.80 -6.60 -7.18
CA ALA A 57 46.24 -6.57 -7.40
C ALA A 57 47.01 -6.64 -6.08
N ALA A 58 48.26 -7.10 -6.15
CA ALA A 58 49.17 -7.14 -5.02
C ALA A 58 49.31 -5.75 -4.37
N GLY A 59 49.37 -5.73 -3.04
CA GLY A 59 49.46 -4.50 -2.25
C GLY A 59 48.13 -3.76 -2.04
N GLY A 60 47.02 -4.26 -2.59
CA GLY A 60 45.70 -3.71 -2.32
C GLY A 60 45.04 -4.27 -1.03
N PRO A 61 43.88 -3.69 -0.64
CA PRO A 61 43.09 -4.13 0.51
C PRO A 61 42.80 -5.64 0.51
N ARG A 62 43.12 -6.32 1.62
CA ARG A 62 42.84 -7.77 1.79
C ARG A 62 43.36 -8.64 0.63
N TYR A 63 44.47 -8.26 -0.01
CA TYR A 63 45.02 -9.04 -1.12
C TYR A 63 45.34 -10.49 -0.68
N ASP A 64 44.85 -11.46 -1.46
CA ASP A 64 45.16 -12.87 -1.27
C ASP A 64 46.15 -13.34 -2.36
N PRO A 65 47.41 -13.68 -2.01
CA PRO A 65 48.40 -14.14 -2.98
C PRO A 65 48.08 -15.50 -3.59
N ASN A 66 47.18 -16.28 -2.99
CA ASN A 66 46.80 -17.60 -3.48
C ASN A 66 45.70 -17.54 -4.55
N MET A 67 45.04 -16.39 -4.73
CA MET A 67 44.02 -16.23 -5.76
C MET A 67 44.65 -16.06 -7.15
N THR A 68 44.07 -16.73 -8.13
CA THR A 68 44.37 -16.55 -9.55
C THR A 68 43.79 -15.23 -10.09
N SER A 69 44.22 -14.82 -11.28
CA SER A 69 43.67 -13.62 -11.95
C SER A 69 42.18 -13.80 -12.26
N GLU A 70 41.79 -15.01 -12.64
CA GLU A 70 40.43 -15.41 -12.93
C GLU A 70 39.54 -15.32 -11.68
N GLU A 71 40.03 -15.83 -10.54
CA GLU A 71 39.31 -15.75 -9.27
C GLU A 71 39.18 -14.30 -8.78
N ARG A 72 40.22 -13.46 -8.95
CA ARG A 72 40.15 -12.03 -8.60
C ARG A 72 39.09 -11.28 -9.39
N LYS A 73 38.89 -11.63 -10.68
CA LYS A 73 37.85 -11.08 -11.57
C LYS A 73 36.49 -11.75 -11.45
N SER A 74 36.39 -12.80 -10.65
CA SER A 74 35.18 -13.61 -10.56
C SER A 74 34.09 -12.93 -9.75
N ILE A 75 32.84 -13.29 -10.02
CA ILE A 75 31.68 -12.75 -9.30
C ILE A 75 31.66 -13.12 -7.81
N SER A 76 32.32 -14.21 -7.41
CA SER A 76 32.43 -14.61 -6.01
C SER A 76 33.35 -13.70 -5.20
N ASN A 77 34.27 -13.00 -5.87
CA ASN A 77 35.13 -11.97 -5.26
C ASN A 77 34.51 -10.56 -5.28
N GLY A 78 33.29 -10.40 -5.80
CA GLY A 78 32.64 -9.09 -5.94
C GLY A 78 31.48 -8.90 -4.98
N ILE A 79 31.34 -7.68 -4.46
CA ILE A 79 30.18 -7.21 -3.69
C ILE A 79 29.66 -5.90 -4.30
N TRP A 80 28.34 -5.73 -4.39
CA TRP A 80 27.73 -4.52 -4.91
C TRP A 80 27.43 -3.53 -3.79
N MET A 81 27.94 -2.30 -3.89
CA MET A 81 27.77 -1.28 -2.85
C MET A 81 27.50 0.08 -3.45
N CYS A 82 26.99 1.03 -2.66
CA CYS A 82 27.01 2.44 -3.08
C CYS A 82 28.45 2.96 -3.09
N ALA A 83 28.71 4.02 -3.85
CA ALA A 83 30.03 4.65 -3.93
C ALA A 83 30.66 4.94 -2.54
N TYR A 84 29.85 5.43 -1.59
CA TYR A 84 30.31 5.70 -0.22
C TYR A 84 30.86 4.44 0.50
N HIS A 85 30.09 3.36 0.56
CA HIS A 85 30.52 2.15 1.26
C HIS A 85 31.60 1.39 0.48
N ALA A 86 31.62 1.48 -0.84
CA ALA A 86 32.73 0.98 -1.67
C ALA A 86 34.05 1.65 -1.28
N GLY A 87 34.09 2.98 -1.23
CA GLY A 87 35.26 3.71 -0.74
C GLY A 87 35.61 3.41 0.71
N LEU A 88 34.60 3.22 1.58
CA LEU A 88 34.82 2.93 3.00
C LEU A 88 35.55 1.61 3.23
N ILE A 89 35.13 0.51 2.57
CA ILE A 89 35.75 -0.81 2.79
C ILE A 89 37.16 -0.92 2.20
N ASP A 90 37.47 -0.10 1.19
CA ASP A 90 38.78 -0.06 0.57
C ASP A 90 39.76 0.75 1.42
N ASN A 91 39.32 1.89 1.96
CA ASN A 91 40.15 2.75 2.78
C ASN A 91 40.37 2.23 4.20
N ASP A 92 39.35 1.65 4.84
CA ASP A 92 39.43 1.10 6.20
C ASP A 92 39.38 -0.44 6.21
N HIS A 93 40.25 -1.06 5.44
CA HIS A 93 40.23 -2.51 5.23
C HIS A 93 40.59 -3.35 6.47
N HIS A 94 41.11 -2.73 7.53
CA HIS A 94 41.33 -3.40 8.82
C HIS A 94 40.01 -3.62 9.58
N SER A 95 39.04 -2.72 9.44
CA SER A 95 37.73 -2.82 10.09
C SER A 95 36.75 -3.74 9.35
N TYR A 96 37.03 -4.08 8.09
CA TYR A 96 36.15 -4.89 7.23
C TYR A 96 36.89 -6.10 6.69
N SER A 97 36.68 -7.26 7.31
CA SER A 97 37.30 -8.52 6.93
C SER A 97 36.67 -9.15 5.68
N VAL A 98 37.41 -10.05 5.02
CA VAL A 98 36.92 -10.85 3.89
C VAL A 98 35.64 -11.61 4.25
N GLU A 99 35.59 -12.20 5.43
CA GLU A 99 34.45 -12.99 5.92
C GLU A 99 33.21 -12.10 6.11
N GLN A 100 33.38 -10.91 6.70
CA GLN A 100 32.28 -9.96 6.89
C GLN A 100 31.69 -9.52 5.54
N LEU A 101 32.53 -9.21 4.55
CA LEU A 101 32.07 -8.81 3.22
C LEU A 101 31.36 -9.96 2.49
N LYS A 102 31.85 -11.20 2.60
CA LYS A 102 31.16 -12.38 2.07
C LYS A 102 29.79 -12.57 2.71
N ASN A 103 29.71 -12.46 4.03
CA ASN A 103 28.44 -12.53 4.75
C ASN A 103 27.46 -11.43 4.31
N TRP A 104 27.92 -10.18 4.15
CA TRP A 104 27.07 -9.09 3.65
C TRP A 104 26.54 -9.34 2.24
N LYS A 105 27.39 -9.86 1.35
CA LYS A 105 26.99 -10.27 0.01
C LYS A 105 25.89 -11.33 0.08
N GLU A 106 26.09 -12.39 0.86
CA GLU A 106 25.13 -13.49 0.99
C GLU A 106 23.78 -13.01 1.53
N ILE A 107 23.78 -12.20 2.60
CA ILE A 107 22.55 -11.64 3.17
C ILE A 107 21.84 -10.74 2.16
N ALA A 108 22.57 -9.87 1.44
CA ALA A 108 21.98 -8.98 0.45
C ALA A 108 21.33 -9.75 -0.72
N GLU A 109 22.01 -10.77 -1.24
CA GLU A 109 21.50 -11.61 -2.33
C GLU A 109 20.31 -12.46 -1.87
N ALA A 110 20.36 -13.03 -0.65
CA ALA A 110 19.24 -13.78 -0.06
C ALA A 110 18.01 -12.89 0.16
N LYS A 111 18.22 -11.68 0.69
CA LYS A 111 17.15 -10.68 0.85
C LYS A 111 16.51 -10.32 -0.48
N GLN A 112 17.31 -10.13 -1.53
CA GLN A 112 16.77 -9.82 -2.85
C GLN A 112 15.98 -10.99 -3.45
N ALA A 113 16.45 -12.23 -3.27
CA ALA A 113 15.71 -13.43 -3.67
C ALA A 113 14.36 -13.52 -2.94
N GLU A 114 14.33 -13.20 -1.65
CA GLU A 114 13.09 -13.20 -0.86
C GLU A 114 12.13 -12.09 -1.31
N LEU A 115 12.62 -10.87 -1.54
CA LEU A 115 11.80 -9.78 -2.09
C LEU A 115 11.18 -10.16 -3.44
N GLN A 116 11.93 -10.85 -4.30
CA GLN A 116 11.41 -11.35 -5.56
C GLN A 116 10.28 -12.37 -5.35
N ARG A 117 10.43 -13.31 -4.41
CA ARG A 117 9.38 -14.29 -4.07
C ARG A 117 8.12 -13.61 -3.51
N ILE A 118 8.29 -12.71 -2.53
CA ILE A 118 7.16 -11.98 -1.92
C ILE A 118 6.45 -11.13 -2.97
N SER A 119 7.20 -10.48 -3.88
CA SER A 119 6.59 -9.68 -4.95
C SER A 119 5.66 -10.49 -5.87
N GLN A 120 5.90 -11.80 -5.98
CA GLN A 120 5.05 -12.72 -6.75
C GLN A 120 3.88 -13.27 -5.92
N GLN A 121 3.99 -13.28 -4.58
CA GLN A 121 2.98 -13.77 -3.65
C GLN A 121 1.97 -12.71 -3.19
N LEU A 122 2.17 -11.42 -3.52
CA LEU A 122 1.19 -10.35 -3.27
C LEU A 122 -0.09 -10.46 -4.13
N THR A 123 -0.41 -11.65 -4.62
CA THR A 123 -1.71 -12.00 -5.20
C THR A 123 -2.72 -12.22 -4.08
N GLN A 124 -3.55 -11.20 -3.87
CA GLN A 124 -4.70 -11.08 -2.98
C GLN A 124 -4.41 -10.85 -1.48
N PRO A 125 -5.03 -9.83 -0.85
CA PRO A 125 -5.04 -9.71 0.60
C PRO A 125 -5.71 -10.95 1.21
N GLN A 126 -4.95 -11.74 1.98
CA GLN A 126 -5.46 -12.89 2.71
C GLN A 126 -6.17 -12.39 3.98
N TYR A 127 -7.48 -12.14 3.88
CA TYR A 127 -8.31 -11.82 5.04
C TYR A 127 -8.56 -13.05 5.91
N SER A 128 -8.68 -12.85 7.22
CA SER A 128 -9.02 -13.93 8.14
C SER A 128 -10.45 -14.45 7.91
N ASP A 129 -10.75 -15.70 8.23
CA ASP A 129 -12.13 -16.25 8.14
C ASP A 129 -13.14 -15.39 8.93
N ARG A 130 -12.69 -14.79 10.03
CA ARG A 130 -13.49 -13.84 10.81
C ARG A 130 -13.80 -12.58 10.01
N ASP A 131 -12.80 -11.95 9.42
CA ASP A 131 -12.99 -10.73 8.61
C ASP A 131 -13.87 -11.01 7.40
N ILE A 132 -13.72 -12.17 6.75
CA ILE A 132 -14.60 -12.62 5.66
C ILE A 132 -16.04 -12.78 6.17
N GLY A 133 -16.24 -13.35 7.36
CA GLY A 133 -17.55 -13.46 7.99
C GLY A 133 -18.22 -12.12 8.29
N ILE A 134 -17.47 -11.13 8.77
CA ILE A 134 -17.97 -9.77 9.00
C ILE A 134 -18.25 -9.07 7.67
N LEU A 135 -17.35 -9.21 6.68
CA LEU A 135 -17.51 -8.64 5.35
C LEU A 135 -18.82 -9.11 4.70
N LYS A 136 -19.13 -10.40 4.80
CA LYS A 136 -20.39 -10.97 4.30
C LYS A 136 -21.59 -10.34 4.99
N GLN A 137 -21.59 -10.20 6.32
CA GLN A 137 -22.69 -9.54 7.04
C GLN A 137 -22.95 -8.12 6.54
N PHE A 138 -21.89 -7.31 6.39
CA PHE A 138 -22.03 -5.94 5.89
C PHE A 138 -22.52 -5.90 4.44
N THR A 139 -21.93 -6.72 3.57
CA THR A 139 -22.25 -6.71 2.13
C THR A 139 -23.58 -7.38 1.79
N ASP A 140 -24.09 -8.30 2.62
CA ASP A 140 -25.44 -8.84 2.48
C ASP A 140 -26.50 -7.78 2.82
N LYS A 141 -26.24 -6.95 3.84
CA LYS A 141 -27.10 -5.82 4.22
C LYS A 141 -27.01 -4.66 3.23
N LEU A 142 -25.80 -4.36 2.77
CA LEU A 142 -25.49 -3.27 1.84
C LEU A 142 -25.24 -3.77 0.42
N ASN A 143 -26.05 -4.72 -0.03
CA ASN A 143 -25.89 -5.32 -1.36
C ASN A 143 -26.26 -4.32 -2.48
N PHE A 144 -25.93 -4.66 -3.73
CA PHE A 144 -26.17 -3.79 -4.88
C PHE A 144 -27.62 -3.33 -5.04
N ASN A 145 -28.61 -4.17 -4.73
CA ASN A 145 -30.03 -3.80 -4.82
C ASN A 145 -30.38 -2.74 -3.76
N TYR A 146 -29.87 -2.91 -2.55
CA TYR A 146 -30.03 -1.92 -1.50
C TYR A 146 -29.36 -0.59 -1.87
N LEU A 147 -28.10 -0.61 -2.32
CA LEU A 147 -27.39 0.61 -2.69
C LEU A 147 -28.10 1.36 -3.83
N TRP A 148 -28.64 0.63 -4.81
CA TRP A 148 -29.46 1.22 -5.85
C TRP A 148 -30.72 1.88 -5.28
N THR A 149 -31.38 1.23 -4.32
CA THR A 149 -32.58 1.77 -3.67
C THR A 149 -32.27 3.05 -2.90
N LEU A 150 -31.20 3.05 -2.08
CA LEU A 150 -30.77 4.20 -1.30
C LEU A 150 -30.35 5.38 -2.19
N GLU A 151 -29.60 5.12 -3.26
CA GLU A 151 -29.11 6.14 -4.19
C GLU A 151 -30.23 6.83 -4.99
N ASN A 152 -31.35 6.12 -5.20
CA ASN A 152 -32.50 6.61 -5.96
C ASN A 152 -33.68 7.07 -5.10
N GLU A 153 -33.57 7.01 -3.77
CA GLU A 153 -34.62 7.49 -2.86
C GLU A 153 -34.76 9.02 -2.98
N PRO A 154 -35.95 9.56 -3.28
CA PRO A 154 -36.16 11.00 -3.41
C PRO A 154 -36.19 11.75 -2.08
N PHE A 155 -36.46 11.09 -0.94
CA PHE A 155 -36.58 11.72 0.38
C PHE A 155 -37.66 12.82 0.46
N ARG A 156 -38.72 12.72 -0.35
CA ARG A 156 -39.82 13.70 -0.47
C ARG A 156 -41.16 13.22 0.12
N ALA A 157 -41.20 11.99 0.63
CA ALA A 157 -42.37 11.32 1.18
C ALA A 157 -41.91 10.30 2.23
N VAL A 158 -42.86 9.65 2.92
CA VAL A 158 -42.57 8.59 3.92
C VAL A 158 -41.53 7.64 3.37
N ILE A 159 -40.39 7.55 4.05
CA ILE A 159 -39.29 6.71 3.56
C ILE A 159 -39.65 5.23 3.76
N PRO A 160 -39.46 4.38 2.73
CA PRO A 160 -39.66 2.95 2.88
C PRO A 160 -38.73 2.34 3.95
N GLU A 161 -39.24 1.39 4.72
CA GLU A 161 -38.43 0.64 5.71
C GLU A 161 -37.20 -0.01 5.06
N ALA A 162 -37.32 -0.43 3.80
CA ALA A 162 -36.23 -1.00 3.01
C ALA A 162 -35.02 -0.05 2.83
N VAL A 163 -35.21 1.27 2.93
CA VAL A 163 -34.13 2.26 2.88
C VAL A 163 -33.47 2.43 4.25
N ILE A 164 -34.28 2.51 5.31
CA ILE A 164 -33.84 2.86 6.66
C ILE A 164 -33.24 1.65 7.40
N TYR A 165 -33.87 0.48 7.32
CA TYR A 165 -33.51 -0.68 8.13
C TYR A 165 -32.03 -1.11 7.99
N PRO A 166 -31.42 -1.13 6.78
CA PRO A 166 -30.00 -1.44 6.68
C PRO A 166 -29.08 -0.37 7.28
N LEU A 167 -29.47 0.91 7.27
CA LEU A 167 -28.71 1.99 7.92
C LEU A 167 -28.82 1.90 9.46
N ASP A 168 -30.01 1.64 9.98
CA ASP A 168 -30.22 1.39 11.42
C ASP A 168 -29.38 0.21 11.90
N TRP A 169 -29.30 -0.85 11.08
CA TRP A 169 -28.42 -1.98 11.36
C TRP A 169 -26.95 -1.52 11.47
N ILE A 170 -26.45 -0.67 10.56
CA ILE A 170 -25.09 -0.12 10.65
C ILE A 170 -24.90 0.67 11.96
N GLU A 171 -25.83 1.56 12.32
CA GLU A 171 -25.80 2.32 13.58
C GLU A 171 -25.69 1.36 14.79
N SER A 172 -26.44 0.26 14.78
CA SER A 172 -26.40 -0.75 15.84
C SER A 172 -25.05 -1.50 15.95
N THR A 173 -24.25 -1.54 14.88
CA THR A 173 -22.94 -2.21 14.88
C THR A 173 -21.83 -1.37 15.52
N VAL A 174 -22.03 -0.05 15.68
CA VAL A 174 -21.01 0.87 16.18
C VAL A 174 -20.55 0.49 17.59
N SER A 175 -21.51 0.15 18.47
CA SER A 175 -21.23 -0.28 19.84
C SER A 175 -20.96 -1.78 19.98
N ASN A 176 -20.99 -2.54 18.88
CA ASN A 176 -20.82 -3.99 18.90
C ASN A 176 -19.34 -4.37 18.61
N PRO A 177 -18.58 -4.84 19.62
CA PRO A 177 -17.17 -5.23 19.42
C PRO A 177 -17.00 -6.45 18.50
N PHE A 178 -18.07 -7.20 18.22
CA PHE A 178 -18.01 -8.33 17.28
C PHE A 178 -18.11 -7.89 15.81
N SER A 179 -18.42 -6.62 15.55
CA SER A 179 -18.55 -6.08 14.20
C SER A 179 -17.26 -5.42 13.68
N SER A 180 -16.19 -5.35 14.46
CA SER A 180 -14.90 -4.79 14.03
C SER A 180 -14.06 -5.79 13.23
N PHE A 181 -13.41 -5.32 12.18
CA PHE A 181 -12.43 -6.09 11.42
C PHE A 181 -11.07 -6.10 12.14
N ASN A 182 -10.36 -7.23 12.05
CA ASN A 182 -8.95 -7.32 12.42
C ASN A 182 -8.05 -6.68 11.36
N ASP A 183 -8.44 -6.82 10.08
CA ASP A 183 -7.76 -6.16 8.97
C ASP A 183 -7.96 -4.63 9.05
N ARG A 184 -6.84 -3.90 9.01
CA ARG A 184 -6.84 -2.44 9.17
C ARG A 184 -7.53 -1.71 8.03
N PHE A 185 -7.44 -2.24 6.82
CA PHE A 185 -8.04 -1.62 5.64
C PHE A 185 -9.57 -1.76 5.66
N LEU A 186 -10.07 -2.97 5.95
CA LEU A 186 -11.50 -3.21 6.14
C LEU A 186 -12.07 -2.41 7.32
N GLU A 187 -11.34 -2.35 8.44
CA GLU A 187 -11.78 -1.58 9.60
C GLU A 187 -11.85 -0.08 9.31
N GLN A 188 -10.90 0.45 8.54
CA GLN A 188 -10.95 1.85 8.12
C GLN A 188 -12.19 2.16 7.27
N ILE A 189 -12.56 1.25 6.34
CA ILE A 189 -13.78 1.41 5.54
C ILE A 189 -15.02 1.35 6.43
N ARG A 190 -15.06 0.43 7.40
CA ARG A 190 -16.18 0.31 8.35
C ARG A 190 -16.37 1.57 9.19
N LEU A 191 -15.28 2.14 9.72
CA LEU A 191 -15.33 3.37 10.51
C LEU A 191 -15.79 4.57 9.67
N GLU A 192 -15.30 4.69 8.43
CA GLU A 192 -15.77 5.71 7.48
C GLU A 192 -17.28 5.56 7.22
N LEU A 193 -17.73 4.33 6.98
CA LEU A 193 -19.14 4.01 6.75
C LEU A 193 -20.01 4.39 7.95
N ASN A 194 -19.60 4.02 9.16
CA ASN A 194 -20.31 4.37 10.40
C ASN A 194 -20.46 5.89 10.56
N GLN A 195 -19.39 6.64 10.30
CA GLN A 195 -19.42 8.10 10.38
C GLN A 195 -20.40 8.71 9.38
N LYS A 196 -20.44 8.18 8.15
CA LYS A 196 -21.37 8.65 7.11
C LYS A 196 -22.83 8.33 7.46
N VAL A 197 -23.10 7.14 7.98
CA VAL A 197 -24.45 6.75 8.44
C VAL A 197 -24.91 7.63 9.61
N ASP A 198 -24.04 7.91 10.57
CA ASP A 198 -24.35 8.81 11.69
C ASP A 198 -24.64 10.25 11.19
N ASN A 199 -23.82 10.79 10.29
CA ASN A 199 -24.10 12.09 9.67
C ASN A 199 -25.45 12.13 8.95
N PHE A 200 -25.78 11.08 8.19
CA PHE A 200 -27.08 10.92 7.54
C PHE A 200 -28.22 10.98 8.56
N PHE A 201 -28.17 10.17 9.62
CA PHE A 201 -29.22 10.15 10.63
C PHE A 201 -29.32 11.45 11.43
N ARG A 202 -28.20 12.12 11.73
CA ARG A 202 -28.22 13.42 12.42
C ARG A 202 -28.95 14.48 11.60
N LEU A 203 -28.72 14.53 10.29
CA LEU A 203 -29.45 15.45 9.41
C LEU A 203 -30.92 15.03 9.28
N PHE A 204 -31.16 13.75 9.03
CA PHE A 204 -32.49 13.19 8.79
C PHE A 204 -33.42 13.33 10.01
N LYS A 205 -32.96 12.92 11.20
CA LYS A 205 -33.75 12.97 12.46
C LYS A 205 -34.08 14.41 12.88
N ARG A 206 -33.26 15.40 12.52
CA ARG A 206 -33.46 16.82 12.90
C ARG A 206 -34.73 17.44 12.32
N PHE A 207 -35.20 16.96 11.16
CA PHE A 207 -36.30 17.63 10.43
C PHE A 207 -37.53 16.77 10.22
N CYS A 208 -37.48 15.48 10.56
CA CYS A 208 -38.63 14.60 10.37
C CYS A 208 -39.73 14.73 11.43
N ALA A 209 -39.55 15.46 12.55
CA ALA A 209 -40.56 15.63 13.62
C ALA A 209 -41.30 14.32 14.04
N GLY A 210 -40.64 13.17 13.92
CA GLY A 210 -41.23 11.84 14.18
C GLY A 210 -42.01 11.19 13.02
N LEU A 211 -42.12 11.83 11.86
CA LEU A 211 -42.86 11.35 10.68
C LEU A 211 -42.01 10.50 9.71
N ASN A 212 -40.68 10.45 9.87
CA ASN A 212 -39.73 9.78 8.96
C ASN A 212 -39.75 10.29 7.49
N TYR A 213 -40.17 11.54 7.25
CA TYR A 213 -40.01 12.25 5.97
C TYR A 213 -40.29 13.76 6.09
N ILE A 214 -40.01 14.50 5.00
CA ILE A 214 -40.37 15.91 4.82
C ILE A 214 -41.60 15.99 3.87
N ASP A 215 -42.77 16.39 4.37
CA ASP A 215 -43.93 16.70 3.53
C ASP A 215 -43.79 18.11 2.92
N ILE A 216 -43.15 18.18 1.75
CA ILE A 216 -42.98 19.43 1.00
C ILE A 216 -44.33 20.09 0.63
N SER A 217 -45.38 19.29 0.45
CA SER A 217 -46.72 19.82 0.15
C SER A 217 -47.33 20.51 1.37
N GLN A 218 -47.11 19.96 2.56
CA GLN A 218 -47.50 20.58 3.82
C GLN A 218 -46.70 21.86 4.08
N VAL A 219 -45.37 21.81 3.96
CA VAL A 219 -44.49 22.99 4.13
C VAL A 219 -44.91 24.12 3.19
N ARG A 220 -45.22 23.81 1.93
CA ARG A 220 -45.69 24.81 0.95
C ARG A 220 -46.98 25.51 1.39
N ARG A 221 -47.88 24.81 2.10
CA ARG A 221 -49.14 25.38 2.60
C ARG A 221 -48.95 26.17 3.89
N GLU A 222 -48.14 25.66 4.82
CA GLU A 222 -48.05 26.16 6.19
C GLU A 222 -46.89 27.15 6.42
N ALA A 223 -45.79 27.01 5.68
CA ALA A 223 -44.58 27.83 5.84
C ALA A 223 -43.85 28.05 4.50
N PRO A 224 -44.46 28.75 3.52
CA PRO A 224 -43.90 28.91 2.18
C PRO A 224 -42.54 29.63 2.15
N GLY A 225 -42.25 30.49 3.14
CA GLY A 225 -40.97 31.18 3.27
C GLY A 225 -39.79 30.27 3.64
N GLU A 226 -40.05 29.08 4.17
CA GLU A 226 -39.03 28.09 4.51
C GLU A 226 -38.80 27.06 3.38
N LEU A 227 -39.58 27.11 2.30
CA LEU A 227 -39.62 26.05 1.28
C LEU A 227 -38.25 25.75 0.66
N GLU A 228 -37.47 26.78 0.35
CA GLU A 228 -36.12 26.63 -0.23
C GLU A 228 -35.17 25.88 0.72
N ARG A 229 -35.29 26.17 2.02
CA ARG A 229 -34.49 25.52 3.05
C ARG A 229 -34.79 24.02 3.14
N TYR A 230 -36.06 23.63 3.00
CA TYR A 230 -36.45 22.21 2.97
C TYR A 230 -36.00 21.51 1.70
N TYR A 231 -35.99 22.18 0.53
CA TYR A 231 -35.38 21.62 -0.68
C TYR A 231 -33.88 21.38 -0.52
N GLN A 232 -33.14 22.33 0.06
CA GLN A 232 -31.72 22.14 0.33
C GLN A 232 -31.47 20.95 1.26
N TYR A 233 -32.28 20.76 2.31
CA TYR A 233 -32.14 19.60 3.20
C TYR A 233 -32.36 18.26 2.51
N ILE A 234 -33.29 18.20 1.56
CA ILE A 234 -33.52 16.99 0.76
C ILE A 234 -32.28 16.69 -0.08
N GLU A 235 -31.72 17.70 -0.75
CA GLU A 235 -30.50 17.51 -1.54
C GLU A 235 -29.29 17.12 -0.67
N ASP A 236 -29.09 17.76 0.48
CA ASP A 236 -28.04 17.40 1.44
C ASP A 236 -28.18 15.95 1.94
N THR A 237 -29.42 15.50 2.18
CA THR A 237 -29.72 14.12 2.60
C THR A 237 -29.40 13.12 1.48
N ARG A 238 -29.72 13.47 0.23
CA ARG A 238 -29.38 12.67 -0.96
C ARG A 238 -27.88 12.56 -1.16
N ASP A 239 -27.14 13.63 -0.93
CA ASP A 239 -25.68 13.63 -1.02
C ASP A 239 -25.04 12.73 0.04
N LEU A 240 -25.53 12.76 1.28
CA LEU A 240 -25.10 11.83 2.33
C LEU A 240 -25.42 10.37 1.98
N ALA A 241 -26.59 10.10 1.38
CA ALA A 241 -26.96 8.76 0.91
C ALA A 241 -25.99 8.26 -0.19
N ARG A 242 -25.62 9.11 -1.15
CA ARG A 242 -24.62 8.79 -2.18
C ARG A 242 -23.25 8.50 -1.57
N ASP A 243 -22.83 9.28 -0.58
CA ASP A 243 -21.57 9.09 0.11
C ASP A 243 -21.51 7.74 0.85
N ILE A 244 -22.62 7.32 1.47
CA ILE A 244 -22.76 5.99 2.06
C ILE A 244 -22.60 4.92 0.97
N CYS A 245 -23.29 5.06 -0.15
CA CYS A 245 -23.20 4.11 -1.27
C CYS A 245 -21.76 3.97 -1.80
N LEU A 246 -21.05 5.08 -1.99
CA LEU A 246 -19.66 5.07 -2.45
C LEU A 246 -18.73 4.33 -1.47
N THR A 247 -18.90 4.52 -0.17
CA THR A 247 -18.09 3.82 0.83
C THR A 247 -18.46 2.34 0.95
N ALA A 248 -19.76 2.00 0.90
CA ALA A 248 -20.24 0.62 0.95
C ALA A 248 -19.75 -0.20 -0.27
N ARG A 249 -19.69 0.40 -1.46
CA ARG A 249 -19.13 -0.23 -2.67
C ARG A 249 -17.70 -0.71 -2.48
N LYS A 250 -16.88 -0.03 -1.68
CA LYS A 250 -15.51 -0.48 -1.37
C LYS A 250 -15.49 -1.87 -0.71
N LEU A 251 -16.45 -2.17 0.17
CA LEU A 251 -16.58 -3.50 0.79
C LEU A 251 -17.08 -4.55 -0.22
N LEU A 252 -18.03 -4.18 -1.09
CA LEU A 252 -18.52 -5.06 -2.16
C LEU A 252 -17.39 -5.43 -3.15
N ASP A 253 -16.54 -4.46 -3.51
CA ASP A 253 -15.39 -4.69 -4.38
C ASP A 253 -14.37 -5.64 -3.75
N VAL A 254 -14.18 -5.57 -2.43
CA VAL A 254 -13.34 -6.54 -1.72
C VAL A 254 -13.97 -7.93 -1.77
N ARG A 255 -15.28 -8.05 -1.49
CA ARG A 255 -15.98 -9.34 -1.55
C ARG A 255 -15.91 -9.96 -2.95
N ALA A 256 -16.11 -9.17 -4.00
CA ALA A 256 -16.06 -9.64 -5.38
C ALA A 256 -14.68 -10.16 -5.82
N ARG A 257 -13.60 -9.81 -5.11
CA ARG A 257 -12.25 -10.34 -5.39
C ARG A 257 -11.94 -11.65 -4.66
N LEU A 258 -12.77 -12.02 -3.68
CA LEU A 258 -12.63 -13.24 -2.87
C LEU A 258 -13.46 -14.42 -3.39
N GLU A 259 -14.42 -14.15 -4.28
CA GLU A 259 -15.26 -15.14 -4.99
C GLU A 259 -14.65 -15.47 -6.36
#